data_AF-A0A1Y2DRL3-F1
#
_entry.id   AF-A0A1Y2DRL3-F1
#
_cell.length_a   1.000
_cell.length_b   1.000
_cell.length_c   1.000
_cell.angle_alpha   90.00
_cell.angle_beta   90.00
_cell.angle_gamma   90.00
#
_symmetry.space_group_name_H-M   'P 1'
#
loop_
_entity.id
_entity.type
_entity.pdbx_description
1 polymer ?
#
loop_
_entity_poly.entity_id
_entity_poly.type
_entity_poly.pdbx_seq_one_letter_code
_entity_poly.pdbx_strand_id
1 'polypeptide(L)'
;MKIFVLFLVTLFTILSSVEAYWKPRPGLKWNWALGTKVTEIPIENTSYEVIDIDLYGVTTEIINKMHKNGKKVICYFSAGTYEVARPESQGMLEVKGLVRSKMEEWNEYWLDYRVEGIKSFMTERLDLAKTKGCDGIEFDNVDTFTNVNWPDAPTITEQLKYDKWLAKEAHDRNMAAGFKNSIELLEDLKDIFDFAINEECNEYSECDDYSVFLDSNLAVFVALYGYTTDSTFMKTVCKETKGYEGLSIIIKDPSESLQYDYTDFDYEKFCGSSSNVNKTTNTSNKTTTSKKTTTTKKTTTTTKKTTTTTKKTTTTTKKSTTTTKKTKKSTTTTKKTTTTTKKSTTTTKKSTTTTKKSTTTTKKTTTTTKKTSTKKTTTTSKKTNSSTKKSTIKKTLTNKCTIYIKKVTKRVSNKTTVQTTTTKKCN
;
A
#
# COMPACT_ATOMS: atom_id res chain seq x y z
N MET A 1 -68.44 21.44 -0.67
CA MET A 1 -67.18 21.66 0.06
C MET A 1 -66.21 20.56 -0.36
N LYS A 2 -65.14 20.86 -1.12
CA LYS A 2 -64.17 19.84 -1.60
C LYS A 2 -62.90 19.93 -0.73
N ILE A 3 -62.57 18.84 -0.04
CA ILE A 3 -61.36 18.73 0.76
C ILE A 3 -60.21 18.32 -0.16
N PHE A 4 -59.17 19.15 -0.23
CA PHE A 4 -57.92 18.82 -0.92
C PHE A 4 -56.99 18.14 0.10
N VAL A 5 -56.73 16.84 -0.06
CA VAL A 5 -55.71 16.13 0.72
C VAL A 5 -54.36 16.40 0.08
N LEU A 6 -53.54 17.22 0.72
CA LEU A 6 -52.19 17.54 0.26
C LEU A 6 -51.23 16.43 0.71
N PHE A 7 -50.86 15.53 -0.22
CA PHE A 7 -49.84 14.52 0.03
C PHE A 7 -48.47 15.18 0.14
N LEU A 8 -47.90 15.20 1.36
CA LEU A 8 -46.54 15.66 1.60
C LEU A 8 -45.56 14.54 1.21
N VAL A 9 -45.05 14.56 -0.02
CA VAL A 9 -44.02 13.61 -0.46
C VAL A 9 -42.67 14.04 0.12
N THR A 10 -42.29 13.47 1.26
CA THR A 10 -40.93 13.58 1.80
C THR A 10 -39.95 12.86 0.90
N LEU A 11 -39.25 13.62 0.05
CA LEU A 11 -38.16 13.14 -0.77
C LEU A 11 -36.97 12.76 0.11
N PHE A 12 -36.88 11.49 0.48
CA PHE A 12 -35.70 10.94 1.16
C PHE A 12 -34.53 10.95 0.16
N THR A 13 -33.67 11.96 0.26
CA THR A 13 -32.39 11.96 -0.44
C THR A 13 -31.54 10.85 0.16
N ILE A 14 -31.42 9.74 -0.56
CA ILE A 14 -30.40 8.73 -0.28
C ILE A 14 -29.06 9.44 -0.50
N LEU A 15 -28.43 9.91 0.58
CA LEU A 15 -27.01 10.19 0.55
C LEU A 15 -26.35 8.84 0.29
N SER A 16 -25.89 8.63 -0.94
CA SER A 16 -24.82 7.68 -1.19
C SER A 16 -23.69 8.09 -0.27
N SER A 17 -23.45 7.30 0.78
CA SER A 17 -22.21 7.35 1.51
C SER A 17 -21.13 6.94 0.53
N VAL A 18 -20.54 7.92 -0.15
CA VAL A 18 -19.22 7.79 -0.72
C VAL A 18 -18.34 7.53 0.48
N GLU A 19 -18.08 6.25 0.77
CA GLU A 19 -17.00 5.89 1.67
C GLU A 19 -15.75 6.52 1.05
N ALA A 20 -15.23 7.56 1.68
CA ALA A 20 -13.88 8.00 1.43
C ALA A 20 -12.97 6.97 2.09
N TYR A 21 -11.94 6.55 1.37
CA TYR A 21 -10.95 5.63 1.93
C TYR A 21 -10.18 6.33 3.05
N TRP A 22 -9.58 5.51 3.90
CA TRP A 22 -8.84 6.02 5.05
C TRP A 22 -7.70 6.94 4.60
N LYS A 23 -7.67 8.16 5.13
CA LYS A 23 -6.56 9.10 4.97
C LYS A 23 -5.80 9.16 6.29
N PRO A 24 -4.67 8.44 6.45
CA PRO A 24 -3.85 8.53 7.65
C PRO A 24 -3.20 9.91 7.78
N ARG A 25 -2.98 10.34 9.03
CA ARG A 25 -2.37 11.64 9.37
C ARG A 25 -0.99 11.41 10.02
N PRO A 26 -0.10 12.41 10.03
CA PRO A 26 1.14 12.38 10.81
C PRO A 26 0.94 11.95 12.27
N GLY A 27 1.97 11.30 12.84
CA GLY A 27 2.04 10.90 14.24
C GLY A 27 1.00 9.87 14.70
N LEU A 28 0.63 8.91 13.83
CA LEU A 28 -0.19 7.75 14.23
C LEU A 28 0.71 6.67 14.82
N LYS A 29 0.37 6.12 15.99
CA LYS A 29 1.13 4.99 16.54
C LYS A 29 0.94 3.76 15.65
N TRP A 30 2.02 3.06 15.33
CA TRP A 30 1.96 1.91 14.43
C TRP A 30 2.87 0.76 14.86
N ASN A 31 2.76 -0.36 14.17
CA ASN A 31 3.75 -1.44 14.19
C ASN A 31 3.70 -2.19 12.84
N TRP A 32 4.78 -2.89 12.52
CA TRP A 32 4.96 -3.68 11.30
C TRP A 32 5.38 -5.10 11.69
N ALA A 33 4.64 -6.11 11.23
CA ALA A 33 4.71 -7.46 11.76
C ALA A 33 4.52 -8.55 10.68
N LEU A 34 5.33 -8.50 9.62
CA LEU A 34 5.29 -9.48 8.52
C LEU A 34 5.81 -10.87 8.93
N GLY A 35 6.73 -10.95 9.89
CA GLY A 35 7.37 -12.19 10.33
C GLY A 35 6.64 -12.94 11.45
N THR A 36 5.68 -12.31 12.14
CA THR A 36 4.86 -12.96 13.18
C THR A 36 3.55 -13.47 12.58
N LYS A 37 3.10 -14.66 13.01
CA LYS A 37 1.78 -15.15 12.58
C LYS A 37 0.70 -14.22 13.12
N VAL A 38 -0.21 -13.78 12.26
CA VAL A 38 -1.20 -12.75 12.63
C VAL A 38 -2.11 -13.18 13.80
N THR A 39 -2.30 -14.49 14.02
CA THR A 39 -3.01 -15.05 15.19
C THR A 39 -2.28 -14.86 16.53
N GLU A 40 -0.97 -14.58 16.50
CA GLU A 40 -0.10 -14.37 17.66
C GLU A 40 0.09 -12.88 17.98
N ILE A 41 -0.35 -11.97 17.09
CA ILE A 41 -0.30 -10.51 17.29
C ILE A 41 -1.33 -10.07 18.35
N PRO A 42 -0.93 -9.41 19.44
CA PRO A 42 -1.86 -8.84 20.42
C PRO A 42 -2.70 -7.71 19.81
N ILE A 43 -4.03 -7.82 19.90
CA ILE A 43 -4.98 -6.81 19.37
C ILE A 43 -5.52 -5.91 20.48
N GLU A 44 -5.70 -6.46 21.68
CA GLU A 44 -6.28 -5.79 22.86
C GLU A 44 -5.17 -5.24 23.76
N ASN A 45 -5.43 -4.11 24.43
CA ASN A 45 -4.47 -3.44 25.33
C ASN A 45 -3.12 -3.04 24.70
N THR A 46 -3.09 -2.81 23.38
CA THR A 46 -1.89 -2.36 22.65
C THR A 46 -1.92 -0.87 22.31
N SER A 47 -0.74 -0.24 22.27
CA SER A 47 -0.54 1.19 22.00
C SER A 47 -0.63 1.59 20.52
N TYR A 48 -0.43 0.67 19.58
CA TYR A 48 -0.51 0.96 18.16
C TYR A 48 -1.96 1.25 17.71
N GLU A 49 -2.15 2.23 16.85
CA GLU A 49 -3.42 2.55 16.15
C GLU A 49 -3.48 1.84 14.79
N VAL A 50 -2.32 1.72 14.13
CA VAL A 50 -2.15 1.09 12.81
C VAL A 50 -1.30 -0.19 12.96
N ILE A 51 -1.64 -1.25 12.24
CA ILE A 51 -0.79 -2.43 12.11
C ILE A 51 -0.62 -2.75 10.63
N ASP A 52 0.62 -3.01 10.22
CA ASP A 52 0.96 -3.48 8.89
C ASP A 52 1.40 -4.95 8.95
N ILE A 53 0.75 -5.78 8.14
CA ILE A 53 0.80 -7.25 8.17
C ILE A 53 0.70 -7.85 6.77
N ASP A 54 1.22 -9.07 6.65
CA ASP A 54 1.19 -9.83 5.40
C ASP A 54 -0.23 -10.08 4.88
N LEU A 55 -0.50 -9.66 3.64
CA LEU A 55 -1.80 -9.83 2.98
C LEU A 55 -2.27 -11.30 2.97
N TYR A 56 -1.36 -12.25 2.77
CA TYR A 56 -1.73 -13.66 2.60
C TYR A 56 -1.95 -14.35 3.95
N GLY A 57 -1.13 -14.03 4.96
CA GLY A 57 -1.19 -14.59 6.31
C GLY A 57 -2.40 -14.18 7.17
N VAL A 58 -3.10 -13.09 6.81
CA VAL A 58 -4.29 -12.60 7.54
C VAL A 58 -5.61 -13.13 6.97
N THR A 59 -6.67 -13.23 7.80
CA THR A 59 -8.04 -13.53 7.36
C THR A 59 -9.01 -12.38 7.64
N THR A 60 -10.15 -12.37 6.94
CA THR A 60 -11.24 -11.39 7.12
C THR A 60 -11.74 -11.35 8.56
N GLU A 61 -11.77 -12.47 9.28
CA GLU A 61 -12.19 -12.55 10.67
C GLU A 61 -11.22 -11.84 11.62
N ILE A 62 -9.92 -11.95 11.34
CA ILE A 62 -8.86 -11.31 12.13
C ILE A 62 -8.88 -9.79 11.91
N ILE A 63 -9.00 -9.33 10.67
CA ILE A 63 -9.14 -7.90 10.35
C ILE A 63 -10.40 -7.32 11.00
N ASN A 64 -11.54 -8.01 10.90
CA ASN A 64 -12.75 -7.61 11.61
C ASN A 64 -12.56 -7.56 13.14
N LYS A 65 -11.71 -8.40 13.73
CA LYS A 65 -11.35 -8.31 15.16
C LYS A 65 -10.47 -7.08 15.43
N MET A 66 -9.51 -6.77 14.58
CA MET A 66 -8.66 -5.58 14.66
C MET A 66 -9.50 -4.28 14.56
N HIS A 67 -10.39 -4.19 13.57
CA HIS A 67 -11.32 -3.07 13.39
C HIS A 67 -12.25 -2.85 14.59
N LYS A 68 -12.80 -3.94 15.17
CA LYS A 68 -13.62 -3.86 16.41
C LYS A 68 -12.85 -3.34 17.62
N ASN A 69 -11.51 -3.40 17.60
CA ASN A 69 -10.62 -2.82 18.61
C ASN A 69 -10.02 -1.48 18.17
N GLY A 70 -10.63 -0.81 17.19
CA GLY A 70 -10.26 0.53 16.72
C GLY A 70 -8.96 0.58 15.91
N LYS A 71 -8.39 -0.56 15.54
CA LYS A 71 -7.15 -0.61 14.76
C LYS A 71 -7.41 -0.39 13.28
N LYS A 72 -6.44 0.20 12.58
CA LYS A 72 -6.36 0.24 11.11
C LYS A 72 -5.36 -0.79 10.61
N VAL A 73 -5.70 -1.45 9.50
CA VAL A 73 -4.88 -2.55 8.94
C VAL A 73 -4.34 -2.14 7.58
N ILE A 74 -3.02 -2.04 7.48
CA ILE A 74 -2.30 -2.03 6.20
C ILE A 74 -1.96 -3.49 5.85
N CYS A 75 -2.09 -3.83 4.57
CA CYS A 75 -1.78 -5.16 4.05
C CYS A 75 -0.60 -5.09 3.08
N TYR A 76 0.50 -5.73 3.44
CA TYR A 76 1.71 -5.85 2.63
C TYR A 76 1.54 -6.81 1.46
N PHE A 77 2.05 -6.41 0.29
CA PHE A 77 2.61 -7.31 -0.70
C PHE A 77 3.71 -6.63 -1.52
N SER A 78 4.69 -7.39 -2.00
CA SER A 78 5.68 -6.84 -2.92
C SER A 78 5.08 -6.56 -4.30
N ALA A 79 5.09 -5.29 -4.71
CA ALA A 79 4.61 -4.84 -6.01
C ALA A 79 5.68 -4.87 -7.11
N GLY A 80 6.96 -5.01 -6.74
CA GLY A 80 8.11 -5.03 -7.67
C GLY A 80 8.91 -6.34 -7.72
N THR A 81 8.61 -7.35 -6.90
CA THR A 81 9.35 -8.63 -6.90
C THR A 81 8.46 -9.87 -7.02
N TYR A 82 9.05 -10.92 -7.59
CA TYR A 82 8.56 -12.28 -7.55
C TYR A 82 9.16 -12.99 -6.32
N GLU A 83 8.31 -13.17 -5.31
CA GLU A 83 8.61 -13.90 -4.08
C GLU A 83 8.56 -15.42 -4.32
N VAL A 84 9.73 -16.09 -4.35
CA VAL A 84 9.83 -17.53 -4.66
C VAL A 84 9.02 -18.42 -3.71
N ALA A 85 8.85 -17.99 -2.46
CA ALA A 85 8.16 -18.74 -1.41
C ALA A 85 6.61 -18.65 -1.49
N ARG A 86 6.04 -17.79 -2.33
CA ARG A 86 4.59 -17.59 -2.46
C ARG A 86 4.00 -18.50 -3.54
N PRO A 87 3.04 -19.38 -3.21
CA PRO A 87 2.21 -20.07 -4.20
C PRO A 87 1.48 -19.11 -5.14
N GLU A 88 1.08 -17.95 -4.65
CA GLU A 88 0.28 -16.95 -5.37
C GLU A 88 1.10 -16.17 -6.40
N SER A 89 2.43 -16.10 -6.24
CA SER A 89 3.32 -15.46 -7.20
C SER A 89 3.74 -16.40 -8.35
N GLN A 90 3.53 -17.72 -8.24
CA GLN A 90 4.06 -18.71 -9.22
C GLN A 90 3.60 -18.45 -10.66
N GLY A 91 2.38 -17.94 -10.86
CA GLY A 91 1.86 -17.61 -12.18
C GLY A 91 2.67 -16.55 -12.95
N MET A 92 3.46 -15.72 -12.24
CA MET A 92 4.31 -14.70 -12.87
C MET A 92 5.42 -15.32 -13.74
N LEU A 93 5.85 -16.56 -13.46
CA LEU A 93 6.87 -17.27 -14.25
C LEU A 93 6.41 -17.58 -15.68
N GLU A 94 5.10 -17.73 -15.89
CA GLU A 94 4.50 -17.99 -17.21
C GLU A 94 4.41 -16.71 -18.07
N VAL A 95 4.57 -15.53 -17.47
CA VAL A 95 4.55 -14.26 -18.18
C VAL A 95 5.95 -13.93 -18.70
N LYS A 96 6.15 -14.16 -20.00
CA LYS A 96 7.42 -13.93 -20.70
C LYS A 96 7.97 -12.53 -20.43
N GLY A 97 9.14 -12.47 -19.81
CA GLY A 97 9.90 -11.23 -19.55
C GLY A 97 9.52 -10.50 -18.27
N LEU A 98 8.49 -10.95 -17.53
CA LEU A 98 8.08 -10.33 -16.28
C LEU A 98 9.11 -10.56 -15.17
N VAL A 99 9.44 -11.81 -14.85
CA VAL A 99 10.45 -12.14 -13.84
C VAL A 99 11.85 -12.05 -14.47
N ARG A 100 12.74 -11.20 -13.91
CA ARG A 100 14.07 -10.92 -14.47
C ARG A 100 15.22 -11.31 -13.53
N SER A 101 15.95 -10.33 -12.98
CA SER A 101 17.17 -10.59 -12.19
C SER A 101 16.85 -10.90 -10.73
N LYS A 102 17.58 -11.85 -10.14
CA LYS A 102 17.53 -12.09 -8.69
C LYS A 102 18.00 -10.85 -7.92
N MET A 103 17.39 -10.59 -6.77
CA MET A 103 17.93 -9.67 -5.76
C MET A 103 19.21 -10.24 -5.12
N GLU A 104 20.05 -9.38 -4.56
CA GLU A 104 21.28 -9.78 -3.87
C GLU A 104 20.99 -10.31 -2.46
N GLU A 105 20.11 -9.62 -1.72
CA GLU A 105 19.89 -9.85 -0.29
C GLU A 105 18.74 -10.85 -0.03
N TRP A 106 17.71 -10.83 -0.87
CA TRP A 106 16.49 -11.62 -0.70
C TRP A 106 16.40 -12.76 -1.73
N ASN A 107 15.69 -13.84 -1.39
CA ASN A 107 15.47 -14.96 -2.32
C ASN A 107 14.30 -14.68 -3.28
N GLU A 108 14.41 -13.57 -3.99
CA GLU A 108 13.38 -12.97 -4.81
C GLU A 108 13.96 -12.43 -6.12
N TYR A 109 13.09 -12.07 -7.06
CA TYR A 109 13.48 -11.62 -8.39
C TYR A 109 12.74 -10.35 -8.78
N TRP A 110 13.47 -9.34 -9.22
CA TRP A 110 12.91 -8.09 -9.73
C TRP A 110 11.97 -8.33 -10.92
N LEU A 111 10.82 -7.64 -10.91
CA LEU A 111 9.80 -7.67 -11.95
C LEU A 111 9.94 -6.50 -12.92
N ASP A 112 9.79 -6.78 -14.21
CA ASP A 112 9.63 -5.73 -15.23
C ASP A 112 8.17 -5.29 -15.31
N TYR A 113 7.78 -4.31 -14.49
CA TYR A 113 6.41 -3.80 -14.44
C TYR A 113 5.90 -3.14 -15.74
N ARG A 114 6.79 -2.94 -16.73
CA ARG A 114 6.40 -2.49 -18.08
C ARG A 114 5.74 -3.61 -18.89
N VAL A 115 5.93 -4.87 -18.47
CA VAL A 115 5.23 -6.04 -19.01
C VAL A 115 3.79 -6.02 -18.50
N GLU A 116 2.84 -5.68 -19.37
CA GLU A 116 1.41 -5.52 -19.06
C GLU A 116 0.79 -6.71 -18.29
N GLY A 117 1.34 -7.92 -18.44
CA GLY A 117 0.95 -9.11 -17.67
C GLY A 117 1.18 -9.04 -16.16
N ILE A 118 1.92 -8.05 -15.64
CA ILE A 118 2.03 -7.80 -14.20
C ILE A 118 0.69 -7.39 -13.58
N LYS A 119 -0.15 -6.68 -14.36
CA LYS A 119 -1.29 -5.94 -13.82
C LYS A 119 -2.34 -6.86 -13.23
N SER A 120 -2.62 -8.01 -13.86
CA SER A 120 -3.58 -8.98 -13.33
C SER A 120 -3.21 -9.45 -11.92
N PHE A 121 -1.93 -9.73 -11.65
CA PHE A 121 -1.49 -10.17 -10.32
C PHE A 121 -1.68 -9.09 -9.25
N MET A 122 -1.38 -7.82 -9.59
CA MET A 122 -1.57 -6.72 -8.63
C MET A 122 -3.05 -6.38 -8.43
N THR A 123 -3.86 -6.46 -9.49
CA THR A 123 -5.32 -6.36 -9.43
C THR A 123 -5.91 -7.46 -8.52
N GLU A 124 -5.51 -8.72 -8.69
CA GLU A 124 -5.95 -9.85 -7.87
C GLU A 124 -5.53 -9.70 -6.40
N ARG A 125 -4.31 -9.21 -6.13
CA ARG A 125 -3.83 -8.89 -4.77
C ARG A 125 -4.67 -7.78 -4.12
N LEU A 126 -5.00 -6.73 -4.86
CA LEU A 126 -5.82 -5.63 -4.37
C LEU A 126 -7.30 -6.05 -4.17
N ASP A 127 -7.85 -6.90 -5.04
CA ASP A 127 -9.17 -7.51 -4.86
C ASP A 127 -9.22 -8.40 -3.62
N LEU A 128 -8.17 -9.18 -3.36
CA LEU A 128 -8.01 -9.99 -2.16
C LEU A 128 -7.92 -9.10 -0.90
N ALA A 129 -7.12 -8.04 -0.94
CA ALA A 129 -6.98 -7.10 0.18
C ALA A 129 -8.32 -6.43 0.51
N LYS A 130 -9.07 -5.98 -0.52
CA LYS A 130 -10.41 -5.42 -0.31
C LYS A 130 -11.38 -6.44 0.26
N THR A 131 -11.34 -7.68 -0.21
CA THR A 131 -12.18 -8.79 0.29
C THR A 131 -11.85 -9.17 1.73
N LYS A 132 -10.58 -9.06 2.13
CA LYS A 132 -10.13 -9.26 3.52
C LYS A 132 -10.45 -8.07 4.44
N GLY A 133 -10.68 -6.88 3.86
CA GLY A 133 -11.06 -5.67 4.59
C GLY A 133 -9.88 -4.77 4.98
N CYS A 134 -8.75 -4.85 4.27
CA CYS A 134 -7.62 -3.96 4.49
C CYS A 134 -8.04 -2.48 4.36
N ASP A 135 -7.54 -1.61 5.23
CA ASP A 135 -7.77 -0.16 5.16
C ASP A 135 -6.79 0.52 4.19
N GLY A 136 -5.58 -0.04 4.05
CA GLY A 136 -4.54 0.42 3.15
C GLY A 136 -3.60 -0.70 2.70
N ILE A 137 -2.68 -0.35 1.80
CA ILE A 137 -1.74 -1.29 1.15
C ILE A 137 -0.31 -0.76 1.29
N GLU A 138 0.61 -1.62 1.72
CA GLU A 138 2.05 -1.39 1.52
C GLU A 138 2.43 -1.99 0.16
N PHE A 139 2.81 -1.13 -0.79
CA PHE A 139 3.34 -1.55 -2.10
C PHE A 139 4.87 -1.61 -2.02
N ASP A 140 5.42 -2.76 -1.66
CA ASP A 140 6.88 -2.90 -1.47
C ASP A 140 7.65 -3.11 -2.78
N ASN A 141 8.96 -2.82 -2.76
CA ASN A 141 9.89 -2.94 -3.90
C ASN A 141 9.52 -2.08 -5.14
N VAL A 142 8.89 -0.92 -4.94
CA VAL A 142 8.55 0.06 -6.00
C VAL A 142 9.73 0.94 -6.46
N ASP A 143 10.96 0.47 -6.24
CA ASP A 143 12.24 1.11 -6.55
C ASP A 143 13.07 0.34 -7.59
N THR A 144 12.43 -0.46 -8.44
CA THR A 144 13.14 -1.29 -9.44
C THR A 144 14.02 -0.45 -10.37
N PHE A 145 13.63 0.80 -10.68
CA PHE A 145 14.39 1.69 -11.57
C PHE A 145 15.79 2.09 -11.05
N THR A 146 16.03 2.03 -9.73
CA THR A 146 17.35 2.30 -9.11
C THR A 146 18.11 1.03 -8.74
N ASN A 147 17.41 -0.09 -8.54
CA ASN A 147 17.98 -1.33 -7.99
C ASN A 147 18.29 -2.43 -9.02
N VAL A 148 18.13 -2.18 -10.32
CA VAL A 148 18.44 -3.15 -11.38
C VAL A 148 19.56 -2.72 -12.32
N ASN A 149 20.45 -3.65 -12.66
CA ASN A 149 21.53 -3.47 -13.63
C ASN A 149 21.16 -3.97 -15.04
N TRP A 150 19.91 -3.75 -15.47
CA TRP A 150 19.46 -4.15 -16.80
C TRP A 150 19.96 -3.17 -17.87
N PRO A 151 20.41 -3.62 -19.06
CA PRO A 151 20.79 -2.72 -20.16
C PRO A 151 19.65 -1.80 -20.61
N ASP A 152 18.41 -2.24 -20.38
CA ASP A 152 17.14 -1.59 -20.70
C ASP A 152 16.34 -1.28 -19.43
N ALA A 153 17.01 -0.96 -18.31
CA ALA A 153 16.36 -0.68 -17.02
C ALA A 153 15.22 0.37 -17.15
N PRO A 154 14.13 0.23 -16.36
CA PRO A 154 13.05 1.20 -16.36
C PRO A 154 13.52 2.62 -16.03
N THR A 155 12.89 3.60 -16.65
CA THR A 155 13.12 5.02 -16.37
C THR A 155 12.24 5.51 -15.21
N ILE A 156 12.61 6.64 -14.59
CA ILE A 156 11.77 7.36 -13.61
C ILE A 156 10.33 7.56 -14.13
N THR A 157 10.17 7.91 -15.40
CA THR A 157 8.84 8.11 -16.02
C THR A 157 8.02 6.82 -16.08
N GLU A 158 8.66 5.67 -16.25
CA GLU A 158 8.00 4.36 -16.24
C GLU A 158 7.66 3.93 -14.82
N GLN A 159 8.52 4.19 -13.83
CA GLN A 159 8.25 3.97 -12.41
C GLN A 159 7.04 4.79 -11.95
N LEU A 160 7.09 6.12 -12.15
CA LEU A 160 5.99 7.03 -11.81
C LEU A 160 4.67 6.64 -12.47
N LYS A 161 4.70 6.06 -13.68
CA LYS A 161 3.50 5.55 -14.36
C LYS A 161 2.94 4.30 -13.68
N TYR A 162 3.81 3.41 -13.20
CA TYR A 162 3.41 2.19 -12.49
C TYR A 162 2.86 2.52 -11.09
N ASP A 163 3.56 3.37 -10.33
CA ASP A 163 3.16 3.73 -8.97
C ASP A 163 1.84 4.52 -8.97
N LYS A 164 1.65 5.44 -9.93
CA LYS A 164 0.38 6.16 -10.14
C LYS A 164 -0.76 5.22 -10.53
N TRP A 165 -0.47 4.09 -11.19
CA TRP A 165 -1.46 3.07 -11.47
C TRP A 165 -1.79 2.24 -10.22
N LEU A 166 -0.79 1.79 -9.44
CA LEU A 166 -0.98 1.06 -8.19
C LEU A 166 -1.85 1.83 -7.19
N ALA A 167 -1.53 3.10 -6.93
CA ALA A 167 -2.30 3.95 -6.02
C ALA A 167 -3.75 4.12 -6.50
N LYS A 168 -3.96 4.34 -7.81
CA LYS A 168 -5.31 4.43 -8.39
C LYS A 168 -6.10 3.13 -8.19
N GLU A 169 -5.50 1.97 -8.41
CA GLU A 169 -6.18 0.67 -8.24
C GLU A 169 -6.56 0.39 -6.77
N ALA A 170 -5.79 0.90 -5.80
CA ALA A 170 -6.19 0.88 -4.38
C ALA A 170 -7.35 1.86 -4.09
N HIS A 171 -7.28 3.09 -4.61
CA HIS A 171 -8.33 4.10 -4.45
C HIS A 171 -9.67 3.67 -5.07
N ASP A 172 -9.65 3.08 -6.27
CA ASP A 172 -10.83 2.51 -6.95
C ASP A 172 -11.51 1.42 -6.10
N ARG A 173 -10.75 0.75 -5.22
CA ARG A 173 -11.23 -0.26 -4.26
C ARG A 173 -11.55 0.31 -2.89
N ASN A 174 -11.50 1.62 -2.72
CA ASN A 174 -11.70 2.28 -1.44
C ASN A 174 -10.72 1.74 -0.36
N MET A 175 -9.42 1.81 -0.66
CA MET A 175 -8.29 1.53 0.24
C MET A 175 -7.21 2.60 0.08
N ALA A 176 -6.46 2.88 1.14
CA ALA A 176 -5.33 3.81 1.12
C ALA A 176 -4.10 3.22 0.42
N ALA A 177 -3.32 4.05 -0.27
CA ALA A 177 -2.09 3.67 -0.95
C ALA A 177 -0.85 4.11 -0.15
N GLY A 178 -0.01 3.15 0.25
CA GLY A 178 1.26 3.38 0.93
C GLY A 178 2.46 3.31 -0.02
N PHE A 179 3.26 4.36 -0.04
CA PHE A 179 4.47 4.43 -0.86
C PHE A 179 5.70 3.98 -0.07
N LYS A 180 6.45 3.01 -0.58
CA LYS A 180 7.57 2.40 0.15
C LYS A 180 8.92 2.87 -0.37
N ASN A 181 9.74 3.41 0.52
CA ASN A 181 11.10 3.89 0.25
C ASN A 181 11.15 4.84 -0.97
N SER A 182 11.98 4.54 -1.99
CA SER A 182 11.96 5.21 -3.30
C SER A 182 12.07 6.75 -3.23
N ILE A 183 12.97 7.25 -2.37
CA ILE A 183 13.09 8.64 -1.92
C ILE A 183 13.06 9.67 -3.05
N GLU A 184 13.67 9.33 -4.20
CA GLU A 184 13.77 10.22 -5.37
C GLU A 184 12.41 10.60 -5.98
N LEU A 185 11.32 9.91 -5.64
CA LEU A 185 9.98 10.09 -6.22
C LEU A 185 8.97 10.73 -5.24
N LEU A 186 9.34 11.02 -3.99
CA LEU A 186 8.41 11.50 -2.96
C LEU A 186 7.64 12.76 -3.39
N GLU A 187 8.32 13.74 -3.98
CA GLU A 187 7.71 14.99 -4.43
C GLU A 187 6.73 14.78 -5.61
N ASP A 188 7.02 13.82 -6.49
CA ASP A 188 6.19 13.48 -7.67
C ASP A 188 4.94 12.63 -7.33
N LEU A 189 4.87 12.10 -6.10
CA LEU A 189 3.90 11.10 -5.65
C LEU A 189 3.11 11.45 -4.38
N LYS A 190 3.47 12.49 -3.63
CA LYS A 190 2.72 12.93 -2.44
C LYS A 190 1.23 13.24 -2.71
N ASP A 191 0.90 13.81 -3.87
CA ASP A 191 -0.51 14.09 -4.24
C ASP A 191 -1.28 12.84 -4.72
N ILE A 192 -0.61 11.68 -4.76
CA ILE A 192 -1.11 10.42 -5.33
C ILE A 192 -1.24 9.34 -4.25
N PHE A 193 -0.27 9.25 -3.35
CA PHE A 193 -0.28 8.30 -2.23
C PHE A 193 -0.81 8.93 -0.94
N ASP A 194 -1.21 8.09 0.01
CA ASP A 194 -1.88 8.52 1.24
C ASP A 194 -0.96 8.54 2.46
N PHE A 195 0.11 7.76 2.39
CA PHE A 195 1.18 7.69 3.37
C PHE A 195 2.45 7.17 2.72
N ALA A 196 3.56 7.35 3.40
CA ALA A 196 4.81 6.66 3.10
C ALA A 196 5.16 5.63 4.19
N ILE A 197 5.87 4.58 3.80
CA ILE A 197 6.61 3.68 4.69
C ILE A 197 8.09 3.78 4.33
N ASN A 198 8.94 3.85 5.35
CA ASN A 198 10.39 3.88 5.20
C ASN A 198 11.07 2.84 6.09
N GLU A 199 12.19 2.34 5.59
CA GLU A 199 13.18 1.61 6.38
C GLU A 199 14.49 2.41 6.48
N GLU A 200 15.05 2.46 7.69
CA GLU A 200 16.41 2.92 7.97
C GLU A 200 16.76 4.38 7.56
N CYS A 201 15.81 5.33 7.54
CA CYS A 201 16.16 6.72 7.20
C CYS A 201 17.28 7.32 8.08
N ASN A 202 17.47 6.79 9.29
CA ASN A 202 18.54 7.18 10.19
C ASN A 202 19.93 6.74 9.67
N GLU A 203 20.04 5.58 9.01
CA GLU A 203 21.31 5.03 8.52
C GLU A 203 21.70 5.73 7.22
N TYR A 204 20.72 6.01 6.35
CA TYR A 204 20.95 6.64 5.05
C TYR A 204 20.93 8.18 5.06
N SER A 205 20.59 8.81 6.20
CA SER A 205 20.44 10.27 6.35
C SER A 205 19.42 10.85 5.36
N GLU A 206 18.21 10.28 5.40
CA GLU A 206 17.09 10.59 4.48
C GLU A 206 15.76 10.85 5.24
N CYS A 207 15.79 11.00 6.57
CA CYS A 207 14.57 11.25 7.35
C CYS A 207 13.94 12.62 7.05
N ASP A 208 14.76 13.59 6.63
CA ASP A 208 14.34 14.93 6.23
C ASP A 208 13.70 14.97 4.84
N ASP A 209 14.09 14.07 3.93
CA ASP A 209 13.51 13.97 2.59
C ASP A 209 11.99 13.64 2.65
N TYR A 210 11.51 13.00 3.73
CA TYR A 210 10.07 12.74 3.98
C TYR A 210 9.27 13.96 4.47
N SER A 211 9.90 15.11 4.70
CA SER A 211 9.21 16.37 5.04
C SER A 211 8.12 16.73 4.02
N VAL A 212 8.30 16.39 2.73
CA VAL A 212 7.31 16.67 1.68
C VAL A 212 5.97 15.94 1.88
N PHE A 213 5.96 14.78 2.54
CA PHE A 213 4.73 14.08 2.96
C PHE A 213 4.13 14.72 4.22
N LEU A 214 4.96 15.05 5.22
CA LEU A 214 4.51 15.66 6.47
C LEU A 214 3.89 17.05 6.26
N ASP A 215 4.51 17.90 5.43
CA ASP A 215 4.02 19.22 5.04
C ASP A 215 2.70 19.15 4.25
N SER A 216 2.46 18.01 3.57
CA SER A 216 1.21 17.69 2.88
C SER A 216 0.17 17.04 3.82
N ASN A 217 0.45 16.93 5.12
CA ASN A 217 -0.36 16.29 6.16
C ASN A 217 -0.64 14.79 5.85
N LEU A 218 0.34 14.09 5.29
CA LEU A 218 0.31 12.65 5.05
C LEU A 218 1.12 11.91 6.12
N ALA A 219 0.71 10.70 6.49
CA ALA A 219 1.47 9.90 7.45
C ALA A 219 2.79 9.40 6.83
N VAL A 220 3.81 9.27 7.68
CA VAL A 220 5.07 8.63 7.34
C VAL A 220 5.40 7.64 8.45
N PHE A 221 5.41 6.35 8.10
CA PHE A 221 5.67 5.23 9.00
C PHE A 221 7.13 4.79 8.80
N VAL A 222 7.93 4.83 9.86
CA VAL A 222 9.40 4.67 9.79
C VAL A 222 9.83 3.50 10.67
N ALA A 223 10.46 2.48 10.07
CA ALA A 223 11.02 1.32 10.76
C ALA A 223 12.55 1.43 10.81
N LEU A 224 13.12 1.42 12.01
CA LEU A 224 14.56 1.52 12.24
C LEU A 224 15.07 0.23 12.90
N TYR A 225 16.19 -0.33 12.44
CA TYR A 225 16.70 -1.60 12.95
C TYR A 225 17.83 -1.38 13.97
N GLY A 226 17.61 -1.70 15.24
CA GLY A 226 18.56 -1.37 16.30
C GLY A 226 18.10 -1.72 17.72
N TYR A 227 18.92 -1.33 18.70
CA TYR A 227 18.59 -1.45 20.12
C TYR A 227 18.67 -0.09 20.81
N THR A 228 17.70 0.22 21.67
CA THR A 228 17.71 1.45 22.48
C THR A 228 18.84 1.51 23.52
N THR A 229 19.50 0.39 23.77
CA THR A 229 20.71 0.28 24.61
C THR A 229 22.00 0.62 23.84
N ASP A 230 21.99 0.68 22.51
CA ASP A 230 23.13 1.10 21.71
C ASP A 230 23.16 2.64 21.60
N SER A 231 24.11 3.25 22.31
CA SER A 231 24.28 4.71 22.33
C SER A 231 24.72 5.33 21.01
N THR A 232 25.29 4.55 20.07
CA THR A 232 25.70 5.02 18.74
C THR A 232 24.47 5.07 17.84
N PHE A 233 23.72 3.96 17.78
CA PHE A 233 22.43 3.90 17.09
C PHE A 233 21.50 5.01 17.56
N MET A 234 21.26 5.12 18.88
CA MET A 234 20.35 6.13 19.42
C MET A 234 20.82 7.58 19.17
N LYS A 235 22.13 7.87 19.14
CA LYS A 235 22.63 9.18 18.74
C LYS A 235 22.30 9.51 17.28
N THR A 236 22.41 8.53 16.39
CA THR A 236 22.05 8.69 14.97
C THR A 236 20.55 8.91 14.83
N VAL A 237 19.71 8.07 15.46
CA VAL A 237 18.24 8.25 15.48
C VAL A 237 17.87 9.65 15.99
N CYS A 238 18.39 10.07 17.14
CA CYS A 238 18.12 11.39 17.71
C CYS A 238 18.64 12.58 16.89
N LYS A 239 19.64 12.36 16.01
CA LYS A 239 20.15 13.37 15.08
C LYS A 239 19.24 13.50 13.87
N GLU A 240 18.97 12.39 13.16
CA GLU A 240 18.23 12.45 11.89
C GLU A 240 16.74 12.74 12.07
N THR A 241 16.13 12.36 13.21
CA THR A 241 14.69 12.54 13.46
C THR A 241 14.32 13.89 14.10
N LYS A 242 15.31 14.75 14.38
CA LYS A 242 15.11 16.01 15.11
C LYS A 242 14.33 17.04 14.28
N GLY A 243 13.20 17.52 14.82
CA GLY A 243 12.33 18.48 14.14
C GLY A 243 11.35 17.83 13.15
N TYR A 244 11.23 16.50 13.18
CA TYR A 244 10.29 15.71 12.37
C TYR A 244 9.34 14.92 13.26
N GLU A 245 8.73 15.58 14.26
CA GLU A 245 7.85 14.97 15.26
C GLU A 245 6.55 14.37 14.66
N GLY A 246 6.29 14.59 13.37
CA GLY A 246 5.21 13.94 12.61
C GLY A 246 5.55 12.52 12.11
N LEU A 247 6.82 12.12 12.13
CA LEU A 247 7.25 10.76 11.78
C LEU A 247 6.74 9.76 12.82
N SER A 248 6.09 8.69 12.34
CA SER A 248 5.62 7.59 13.17
C SER A 248 6.72 6.54 13.22
N ILE A 249 7.58 6.57 14.25
CA ILE A 249 8.81 5.78 14.29
C ILE A 249 8.68 4.56 15.20
N ILE A 250 9.09 3.39 14.70
CA ILE A 250 9.29 2.18 15.50
C ILE A 250 10.73 1.68 15.36
N ILE A 251 11.30 1.19 16.46
CA ILE A 251 12.58 0.47 16.45
C ILE A 251 12.28 -1.02 16.50
N LYS A 252 12.82 -1.76 15.53
CA LYS A 252 12.67 -3.20 15.30
C LYS A 252 14.00 -3.92 15.56
N ASP A 253 13.92 -5.25 15.70
CA ASP A 253 15.08 -6.10 15.92
C ASP A 253 16.08 -6.02 14.74
N PRO A 254 17.42 -5.91 14.99
CA PRO A 254 18.45 -5.83 13.94
C PRO A 254 18.54 -7.01 12.97
N SER A 255 17.81 -8.11 13.20
CA SER A 255 17.74 -9.22 12.27
C SER A 255 16.80 -9.00 11.08
N GLU A 256 16.09 -7.86 11.02
CA GLU A 256 15.05 -7.57 10.01
C GLU A 256 13.96 -8.65 9.93
N SER A 257 13.80 -9.44 10.99
CA SER A 257 12.88 -10.59 11.04
C SER A 257 11.40 -10.21 11.18
N LEU A 258 11.09 -8.91 11.22
CA LEU A 258 9.76 -8.30 11.29
C LEU A 258 8.78 -9.02 12.23
N GLN A 259 9.29 -9.49 13.38
CA GLN A 259 8.45 -10.01 14.45
C GLN A 259 7.63 -8.89 15.09
N TYR A 260 6.58 -9.24 15.83
CA TYR A 260 5.68 -8.28 16.47
C TYR A 260 6.44 -7.31 17.39
N ASP A 261 7.43 -7.79 18.14
CA ASP A 261 8.17 -6.99 19.12
C ASP A 261 8.78 -5.72 18.47
N TYR A 262 8.63 -4.60 19.18
CA TYR A 262 9.01 -3.27 18.71
C TYR A 262 9.15 -2.32 19.90
N THR A 263 9.89 -1.24 19.70
CA THR A 263 9.82 -0.05 20.56
C THR A 263 9.13 1.08 19.80
N ASP A 264 8.00 1.54 20.33
CA ASP A 264 7.37 2.82 19.99
C ASP A 264 8.33 3.96 20.38
N PHE A 265 8.91 4.64 19.38
CA PHE A 265 9.93 5.67 19.60
C PHE A 265 9.29 7.03 19.87
N ASP A 266 9.65 7.61 21.01
CA ASP A 266 9.22 8.94 21.43
C ASP A 266 10.47 9.81 21.60
N TYR A 267 10.57 10.88 20.80
CA TYR A 267 11.77 11.72 20.72
C TYR A 267 12.13 12.33 22.08
N GLU A 268 11.14 12.92 22.76
CA GLU A 268 11.34 13.60 24.04
C GLU A 268 11.81 12.62 25.14
N LYS A 269 11.27 11.40 25.15
CA LYS A 269 11.66 10.31 26.06
C LYS A 269 13.08 9.78 25.82
N PHE A 270 13.48 9.60 24.57
CA PHE A 270 14.75 8.93 24.22
C PHE A 270 15.91 9.90 23.98
N CYS A 271 15.64 11.08 23.43
CA CYS A 271 16.63 12.09 23.07
C CYS A 271 16.69 13.24 24.08
N GLY A 272 15.69 13.34 24.96
CA GLY A 272 15.48 14.45 25.89
C GLY A 272 14.85 15.66 25.20
N SER A 273 14.22 16.52 26.00
CA SER A 273 13.53 17.69 25.46
C SER A 273 14.43 18.62 24.67
N SER A 274 13.92 19.09 23.52
CA SER A 274 14.54 20.08 22.65
C SER A 274 14.79 21.42 23.37
N SER A 275 15.84 21.44 24.18
CA SER A 275 16.26 22.59 24.97
C SER A 275 16.76 23.70 24.05
N ASN A 276 15.95 24.75 23.94
CA ASN A 276 16.19 25.98 23.18
C ASN A 276 16.12 25.88 21.65
N VAL A 277 14.93 25.62 21.11
CA VAL A 277 14.51 26.40 19.93
C VAL A 277 14.18 27.80 20.43
N ASN A 278 15.19 28.69 20.41
CA ASN A 278 14.95 30.12 20.50
C ASN A 278 14.12 30.54 19.29
N LYS A 279 12.80 30.60 19.47
CA LYS A 279 11.87 31.16 18.48
C LYS A 279 12.11 32.66 18.45
N THR A 280 13.12 33.08 17.70
CA THR A 280 13.45 34.49 17.44
C THR A 280 12.30 35.14 16.68
N THR A 281 11.29 35.56 17.44
CA THR A 281 10.20 36.39 16.96
C THR A 281 10.80 37.76 16.64
N ASN A 282 11.06 37.98 15.34
CA ASN A 282 11.31 39.31 14.79
C ASN A 282 10.02 40.15 14.87
N THR A 283 9.64 40.52 16.09
CA THR A 283 8.55 41.43 16.38
C THR A 283 9.05 42.85 16.12
N SER A 284 8.86 43.34 14.89
CA SER A 284 9.10 44.76 14.61
C SER A 284 8.05 45.61 15.35
N ASN A 285 8.46 46.23 16.45
CA ASN A 285 7.61 47.14 17.21
C ASN A 285 7.31 48.39 16.38
N LYS A 286 6.12 48.47 15.78
CA LYS A 286 5.58 49.72 15.22
C LYS A 286 4.55 50.34 16.16
N THR A 287 5.06 51.01 17.19
CA THR A 287 4.26 51.84 18.11
C THR A 287 3.47 52.87 17.32
N THR A 288 2.13 52.82 17.39
CA THR A 288 1.26 53.84 16.79
C THR A 288 0.30 54.38 17.85
N THR A 289 0.57 55.60 18.30
CA THR A 289 -0.08 56.24 19.46
C THR A 289 -1.49 56.70 19.12
N SER A 290 -2.50 56.21 19.82
CA SER A 290 -3.87 56.75 19.71
C SER A 290 -3.98 58.10 20.41
N LYS A 291 -4.43 59.14 19.68
CA LYS A 291 -4.81 60.43 20.28
C LYS A 291 -6.23 60.81 19.84
N LYS A 292 -7.17 60.74 20.78
CA LYS A 292 -8.59 61.06 20.62
C LYS A 292 -8.78 62.57 20.72
N THR A 293 -9.39 63.19 19.70
CA THR A 293 -9.88 64.57 19.75
C THR A 293 -11.29 64.63 19.17
N THR A 294 -12.20 65.29 19.87
CA THR A 294 -13.63 65.39 19.51
C THR A 294 -13.99 66.84 19.24
N THR A 295 -14.58 67.16 18.07
CA THR A 295 -15.36 68.39 17.92
C THR A 295 -16.43 68.31 16.82
N THR A 296 -17.50 69.08 17.00
CA THR A 296 -18.82 68.95 16.37
C THR A 296 -19.06 69.96 15.25
N LYS A 297 -19.80 69.61 14.18
CA LYS A 297 -20.71 70.58 13.51
C LYS A 297 -21.79 70.00 12.57
N LYS A 298 -23.04 70.13 13.04
CA LYS A 298 -24.24 70.76 12.42
C LYS A 298 -24.69 70.40 10.98
N THR A 299 -25.96 69.98 10.92
CA THR A 299 -26.83 69.71 9.76
C THR A 299 -27.24 70.96 8.95
N THR A 300 -27.40 70.81 7.62
CA THR A 300 -28.31 71.62 6.78
C THR A 300 -28.86 70.78 5.60
N THR A 301 -30.09 71.04 5.15
CA THR A 301 -30.87 70.25 4.18
C THR A 301 -31.33 71.08 2.98
N THR A 302 -31.24 70.61 1.73
CA THR A 302 -32.19 70.95 0.63
C THR A 302 -32.09 70.03 -0.62
N THR A 303 -32.94 70.28 -1.63
CA THR A 303 -33.71 69.24 -2.34
C THR A 303 -33.50 69.21 -3.88
N LYS A 304 -33.27 68.00 -4.43
CA LYS A 304 -33.74 67.42 -5.72
C LYS A 304 -33.63 68.22 -7.05
N LYS A 305 -33.05 67.59 -8.08
CA LYS A 305 -33.65 67.56 -9.44
C LYS A 305 -33.33 66.27 -10.21
N THR A 306 -34.25 65.85 -11.07
CA THR A 306 -34.24 64.60 -11.84
C THR A 306 -33.98 64.88 -13.32
N THR A 307 -33.17 64.06 -14.00
CA THR A 307 -33.19 63.93 -15.47
C THR A 307 -32.89 62.46 -15.87
N THR A 308 -33.52 62.00 -16.95
CA THR A 308 -33.60 60.59 -17.37
C THR A 308 -32.68 60.28 -18.54
N THR A 309 -32.08 59.08 -18.58
CA THR A 309 -31.57 58.46 -19.82
C THR A 309 -31.88 56.95 -19.83
N THR A 310 -32.11 56.35 -21.00
CA THR A 310 -32.72 55.01 -21.13
C THR A 310 -32.08 54.19 -22.26
N LYS A 311 -32.13 52.84 -22.12
CA LYS A 311 -31.70 51.81 -23.10
C LYS A 311 -30.17 51.71 -23.31
N LYS A 312 -29.62 50.55 -23.69
CA LYS A 312 -30.23 49.41 -24.40
C LYS A 312 -29.57 48.06 -24.02
N THR A 313 -30.38 47.08 -23.62
CA THR A 313 -29.96 45.66 -23.60
C THR A 313 -30.20 45.05 -24.99
N THR A 314 -29.24 44.31 -25.52
CA THR A 314 -29.37 43.69 -26.85
C THR A 314 -29.67 42.19 -26.74
N THR A 315 -30.83 41.79 -27.25
CA THR A 315 -31.23 40.39 -27.43
C THR A 315 -30.84 39.92 -28.84
N THR A 316 -30.26 38.73 -28.98
CA THR A 316 -30.11 38.03 -30.27
C THR A 316 -31.17 36.95 -30.42
N THR A 317 -31.89 36.96 -31.55
CA THR A 317 -33.04 36.09 -31.81
C THR A 317 -32.78 35.17 -32.99
N LYS A 318 -33.27 33.93 -32.90
CA LYS A 318 -33.28 32.91 -33.97
C LYS A 318 -34.08 33.40 -35.20
N LYS A 319 -33.67 33.03 -36.41
CA LYS A 319 -34.60 32.85 -37.54
C LYS A 319 -34.25 31.62 -38.36
N SER A 320 -35.30 30.97 -38.88
CA SER A 320 -35.27 29.72 -39.64
C SER A 320 -35.25 29.98 -41.15
N THR A 321 -34.70 29.04 -41.91
CA THR A 321 -34.90 28.92 -43.37
C THR A 321 -35.60 27.59 -43.66
N THR A 322 -36.55 27.60 -44.59
CA THR A 322 -37.45 26.48 -44.88
C THR A 322 -37.18 25.91 -46.27
N THR A 323 -37.26 24.57 -46.43
CA THR A 323 -37.40 23.92 -47.74
C THR A 323 -38.56 22.93 -47.71
N THR A 324 -39.35 22.89 -48.78
CA THR A 324 -40.75 22.40 -48.75
C THR A 324 -40.94 21.05 -49.44
N LYS A 325 -41.95 20.28 -49.00
CA LYS A 325 -42.40 18.97 -49.52
C LYS A 325 -42.59 18.91 -51.05
N LYS A 326 -42.36 17.70 -51.61
CA LYS A 326 -43.30 17.09 -52.58
C LYS A 326 -43.34 15.56 -52.45
N THR A 327 -44.38 14.95 -53.02
CA THR A 327 -44.98 13.69 -52.54
C THR A 327 -45.11 12.63 -53.64
N LYS A 328 -44.79 11.36 -53.34
CA LYS A 328 -45.27 10.08 -53.96
C LYS A 328 -44.35 8.93 -53.51
N LYS A 329 -44.76 7.67 -53.38
CA LYS A 329 -46.09 7.01 -53.47
C LYS A 329 -46.05 5.76 -52.58
N SER A 330 -47.18 5.36 -52.00
CA SER A 330 -47.31 4.04 -51.36
C SER A 330 -47.20 2.92 -52.39
N THR A 331 -46.46 1.86 -52.05
CA THR A 331 -46.66 0.52 -52.64
C THR A 331 -46.82 -0.49 -51.51
N THR A 332 -48.03 -1.01 -51.40
CA THR A 332 -48.42 -2.08 -50.48
C THR A 332 -47.80 -3.41 -50.90
N THR A 333 -47.23 -4.17 -49.96
CA THR A 333 -47.15 -5.64 -50.09
C THR A 333 -47.68 -6.28 -48.81
N THR A 334 -48.78 -7.00 -48.94
CA THR A 334 -49.54 -7.59 -47.83
C THR A 334 -49.27 -9.09 -47.74
N LYS A 335 -49.21 -9.63 -46.49
CA LYS A 335 -49.19 -11.07 -46.13
C LYS A 335 -48.00 -11.87 -46.68
N LYS A 336 -47.26 -12.58 -45.82
CA LYS A 336 -47.83 -13.77 -45.18
C LYS A 336 -47.41 -13.94 -43.71
N THR A 337 -48.41 -14.05 -42.85
CA THR A 337 -48.27 -14.54 -41.47
C THR A 337 -47.87 -16.01 -41.51
N THR A 338 -46.77 -16.37 -40.86
CA THR A 338 -46.48 -17.76 -40.49
C THR A 338 -46.34 -17.83 -38.98
N THR A 339 -47.40 -18.32 -38.33
CA THR A 339 -47.43 -18.57 -36.90
C THR A 339 -46.59 -19.81 -36.58
N THR A 340 -45.37 -19.63 -36.07
CA THR A 340 -44.61 -20.74 -35.46
C THR A 340 -44.96 -20.85 -33.98
N THR A 341 -46.05 -21.56 -33.72
CA THR A 341 -46.47 -21.97 -32.38
C THR A 341 -45.34 -22.67 -31.65
N LYS A 342 -45.02 -22.23 -30.42
CA LYS A 342 -44.20 -23.01 -29.48
C LYS A 342 -44.92 -24.34 -29.22
N LYS A 343 -44.50 -25.42 -29.88
CA LYS A 343 -44.95 -26.78 -29.57
C LYS A 343 -43.78 -27.56 -28.98
N SER A 344 -43.98 -28.01 -27.74
CA SER A 344 -43.08 -28.94 -27.06
C SER A 344 -42.82 -30.14 -27.97
N THR A 345 -41.54 -30.48 -28.17
CA THR A 345 -41.14 -31.69 -28.87
C THR A 345 -40.06 -32.39 -28.05
N THR A 346 -40.46 -33.49 -27.41
CA THR A 346 -39.57 -34.37 -26.67
C THR A 346 -38.73 -35.18 -27.67
N THR A 347 -37.40 -35.12 -27.57
CA THR A 347 -36.50 -36.00 -28.33
C THR A 347 -35.54 -36.76 -27.42
N THR A 348 -35.97 -37.98 -27.14
CA THR A 348 -35.25 -39.16 -26.69
C THR A 348 -33.73 -39.12 -26.91
N LYS A 349 -32.95 -39.16 -25.82
CA LYS A 349 -31.55 -39.64 -25.89
C LYS A 349 -31.57 -41.14 -26.19
N LYS A 350 -31.04 -41.57 -27.34
CA LYS A 350 -30.74 -42.99 -27.58
C LYS A 350 -29.31 -43.30 -27.16
N SER A 351 -29.15 -44.46 -26.53
CA SER A 351 -27.91 -44.97 -25.93
C SER A 351 -26.85 -45.32 -26.97
N THR A 352 -25.58 -45.07 -26.63
CA THR A 352 -24.43 -45.81 -27.18
C THR A 352 -23.60 -46.33 -26.00
N THR A 353 -23.28 -47.62 -26.04
CA THR A 353 -22.85 -48.41 -24.88
C THR A 353 -21.36 -48.28 -24.59
N THR A 354 -20.97 -48.25 -23.31
CA THR A 354 -19.62 -48.62 -22.89
C THR A 354 -19.68 -49.37 -21.55
N THR A 355 -19.08 -50.55 -21.51
CA THR A 355 -19.36 -51.58 -20.50
C THR A 355 -18.59 -51.34 -19.20
N LYS A 356 -19.29 -51.12 -18.08
CA LYS A 356 -18.71 -51.29 -16.72
C LYS A 356 -18.99 -52.69 -16.21
N LYS A 357 -17.95 -53.38 -15.71
CA LYS A 357 -18.09 -54.63 -14.93
C LYS A 357 -17.69 -54.36 -13.47
N SER A 358 -18.38 -55.05 -12.56
CA SER A 358 -18.34 -54.83 -11.11
C SER A 358 -17.05 -55.31 -10.44
N THR A 359 -16.69 -54.67 -9.32
CA THR A 359 -15.73 -55.20 -8.34
C THR A 359 -16.33 -55.09 -6.94
N THR A 360 -16.43 -56.22 -6.24
CA THR A 360 -17.12 -56.36 -4.94
C THR A 360 -16.26 -55.89 -3.75
N THR A 361 -16.90 -55.31 -2.74
CA THR A 361 -16.26 -54.91 -1.47
C THR A 361 -16.41 -56.01 -0.41
N THR A 362 -15.32 -56.38 0.27
CA THR A 362 -15.38 -57.21 1.49
C THR A 362 -14.39 -56.67 2.54
N LYS A 363 -14.88 -56.30 3.73
CA LYS A 363 -14.05 -55.92 4.89
C LYS A 363 -13.34 -57.13 5.48
N LYS A 364 -12.08 -57.00 5.91
CA LYS A 364 -11.59 -57.75 7.09
C LYS A 364 -10.50 -57.03 7.88
N THR A 365 -10.50 -57.33 9.17
CA THR A 365 -9.79 -56.68 10.29
C THR A 365 -8.29 -56.97 10.32
N THR A 366 -7.51 -56.04 10.88
CA THR A 366 -6.07 -56.18 11.15
C THR A 366 -5.81 -56.73 12.56
N THR A 367 -5.04 -57.81 12.67
CA THR A 367 -4.39 -58.23 13.93
C THR A 367 -2.98 -58.76 13.67
N THR A 368 -2.06 -58.48 14.59
CA THR A 368 -0.60 -58.71 14.58
C THR A 368 -0.18 -60.18 14.55
N THR A 369 1.03 -60.49 14.01
CA THR A 369 2.08 -61.30 14.68
C THR A 369 3.40 -61.35 13.85
N LYS A 370 4.54 -61.42 14.55
CA LYS A 370 5.94 -61.54 14.06
C LYS A 370 6.20 -62.71 13.10
N LYS A 371 7.22 -62.57 12.23
CA LYS A 371 8.25 -63.63 12.03
C LYS A 371 9.60 -63.11 11.53
N THR A 372 10.60 -63.97 11.65
CA THR A 372 12.05 -63.69 11.62
C THR A 372 12.73 -64.37 10.43
N SER A 373 13.77 -63.74 9.84
CA SER A 373 14.82 -64.45 9.07
C SER A 373 16.08 -63.56 8.90
N THR A 374 17.13 -63.80 9.68
CA THR A 374 18.42 -64.42 9.27
C THR A 374 19.20 -63.73 8.14
N LYS A 375 20.39 -63.24 8.50
CA LYS A 375 21.43 -62.64 7.65
C LYS A 375 22.59 -63.63 7.48
N LYS A 376 23.13 -63.80 6.27
CA LYS A 376 24.32 -64.65 6.00
C LYS A 376 25.57 -63.81 5.72
N THR A 377 26.72 -64.44 5.86
CA THR A 377 28.00 -63.86 6.27
C THR A 377 28.97 -63.60 5.12
N THR A 378 29.81 -62.56 5.25
CA THR A 378 31.16 -62.54 4.67
C THR A 378 32.15 -61.91 5.66
N THR A 379 33.21 -62.64 5.99
CA THR A 379 34.32 -62.24 6.90
C THR A 379 35.43 -61.50 6.13
N THR A 380 36.20 -60.56 6.71
CA THR A 380 37.57 -60.77 7.26
C THR A 380 38.25 -59.38 7.40
N SER A 381 39.13 -59.01 8.36
CA SER A 381 39.38 -59.43 9.76
C SER A 381 40.25 -58.39 10.51
N LYS A 382 39.96 -58.18 11.81
CA LYS A 382 40.81 -57.65 12.92
C LYS A 382 42.00 -56.68 12.66
N LYS A 383 41.96 -55.52 13.35
CA LYS A 383 42.99 -55.12 14.33
C LYS A 383 42.42 -54.18 15.42
N THR A 384 43.19 -53.93 16.48
CA THR A 384 42.71 -53.72 17.86
C THR A 384 42.99 -52.34 18.48
N ASN A 385 42.22 -52.02 19.54
CA ASN A 385 42.49 -51.08 20.64
C ASN A 385 42.60 -49.56 20.34
N SER A 386 41.72 -48.75 20.92
CA SER A 386 41.98 -48.06 22.20
C SER A 386 40.92 -46.97 22.48
N SER A 387 40.72 -46.65 23.76
CA SER A 387 39.77 -45.65 24.25
C SER A 387 40.31 -44.22 24.21
N THR A 388 39.49 -43.22 23.84
CA THR A 388 39.64 -41.85 24.38
C THR A 388 38.35 -41.01 24.33
N LYS A 389 38.07 -40.36 25.47
CA LYS A 389 37.23 -39.17 25.77
C LYS A 389 36.31 -38.61 24.67
N LYS A 390 35.02 -38.48 25.02
CA LYS A 390 34.11 -37.49 24.43
C LYS A 390 34.69 -36.08 24.61
N SER A 391 34.77 -35.31 23.53
CA SER A 391 35.03 -33.86 23.54
C SER A 391 33.84 -33.15 22.91
N THR A 392 33.29 -32.16 23.61
CA THR A 392 32.13 -31.39 23.17
C THR A 392 32.61 -30.25 22.26
N ILE A 393 32.44 -30.40 20.94
CA ILE A 393 32.77 -29.32 20.00
C ILE A 393 31.68 -28.24 20.07
N LYS A 394 31.98 -27.12 20.74
CA LYS A 394 31.28 -25.85 20.50
C LYS A 394 31.59 -25.43 19.06
N LYS A 395 30.57 -25.24 18.22
CA LYS A 395 30.73 -24.49 16.97
C LYS A 395 30.91 -23.02 17.32
N THR A 396 32.10 -22.48 17.07
CA THR A 396 32.31 -21.03 17.00
C THR A 396 31.63 -20.51 15.75
N LEU A 397 30.66 -19.60 15.90
CA LEU A 397 30.17 -18.79 14.78
C LEU A 397 31.25 -17.74 14.47
N THR A 398 31.74 -17.73 13.24
CA THR A 398 32.59 -16.66 12.71
C THR A 398 31.72 -15.70 11.91
N ASN A 399 31.38 -14.58 12.53
CA ASN A 399 30.63 -13.51 11.89
C ASN A 399 31.35 -13.04 10.62
N LYS A 400 30.62 -13.00 9.50
CA LYS A 400 31.14 -12.49 8.22
C LYS A 400 30.56 -11.11 8.01
N CYS A 401 31.44 -10.12 7.91
CA CYS A 401 31.05 -8.77 7.53
C CYS A 401 31.20 -8.58 6.02
N THR A 402 30.15 -8.06 5.38
CA THR A 402 30.16 -7.62 3.98
C THR A 402 30.27 -6.10 3.94
N ILE A 403 30.98 -5.56 2.93
CA ILE A 403 31.14 -4.12 2.70
C ILE A 403 30.23 -3.74 1.53
N TYR A 404 29.32 -2.81 1.78
CA TYR A 404 28.32 -2.31 0.85
C TYR A 404 28.73 -0.94 0.33
N ILE A 405 28.35 -0.62 -0.90
CA ILE A 405 28.62 0.68 -1.52
C ILE A 405 27.33 1.16 -2.21
N LYS A 406 26.51 1.95 -1.51
CA LYS A 406 25.30 2.58 -2.08
C LYS A 406 25.69 3.89 -2.76
N LYS A 407 25.30 4.07 -4.03
CA LYS A 407 25.50 5.31 -4.79
C LYS A 407 24.19 6.07 -4.87
N VAL A 408 24.03 7.11 -4.05
CA VAL A 408 22.86 7.99 -4.07
C VAL A 408 23.14 9.16 -5.01
N THR A 409 22.23 9.43 -5.93
CA THR A 409 22.36 10.54 -6.89
C THR A 409 21.39 11.66 -6.51
N LYS A 410 21.74 12.47 -5.50
CA LYS A 410 20.89 13.62 -5.11
C LYS A 410 20.95 14.71 -6.20
N ARG A 411 19.78 15.22 -6.59
CA ARG A 411 19.61 16.23 -7.64
C ARG A 411 19.02 17.51 -7.06
N VAL A 412 19.88 18.48 -6.76
CA VAL A 412 19.47 19.78 -6.19
C VAL A 412 19.79 20.87 -7.21
N SER A 413 18.75 21.56 -7.70
CA SER A 413 18.79 22.75 -8.57
C SER A 413 19.93 22.76 -9.61
N ASN A 414 19.74 22.10 -10.77
CA ASN A 414 20.70 22.05 -11.88
C ASN A 414 22.12 21.53 -11.55
N LYS A 415 22.34 20.90 -10.40
CA LYS A 415 23.55 20.12 -10.10
C LYS A 415 23.19 18.69 -9.70
N THR A 416 23.90 17.75 -10.30
CA THR A 416 23.89 16.33 -9.93
C THR A 416 25.07 16.09 -9.00
N THR A 417 24.81 15.61 -7.78
CA THR A 417 25.86 15.21 -6.84
C THR A 417 25.72 13.70 -6.59
N VAL A 418 26.77 12.94 -6.90
CA VAL A 418 26.83 11.51 -6.59
C VAL A 418 27.49 11.35 -5.23
N GLN A 419 26.71 10.94 -4.23
CA GLN A 419 27.20 10.57 -2.92
C GLN A 419 27.40 9.05 -2.89
N THR A 420 28.59 8.61 -2.47
CA THR A 420 28.91 7.19 -2.34
C THR A 420 29.11 6.87 -0.87
N THR A 421 28.22 6.08 -0.29
CA THR A 421 28.24 5.71 1.13
C THR A 421 28.68 4.26 1.25
N THR A 422 29.70 4.02 2.07
CA THR A 422 30.26 2.68 2.31
C THR A 422 29.90 2.22 3.71
N THR A 423 28.99 1.24 3.83
CA THR A 423 28.56 0.65 5.10
C THR A 423 29.06 -0.79 5.25
N LYS A 424 29.18 -1.29 6.48
CA LYS A 424 29.72 -2.61 6.78
C LYS A 424 28.74 -3.39 7.65
N LYS A 425 27.86 -4.17 7.02
CA LYS A 425 26.89 -5.04 7.71
C LYS A 425 27.60 -6.32 8.16
N CYS A 426 27.37 -6.76 9.39
CA CYS A 426 28.03 -7.92 10.01
C CYS A 426 26.97 -8.85 10.62
N ASN A 427 26.83 -10.05 10.06
CA ASN A 427 25.98 -11.11 10.60
C ASN A 427 26.75 -11.95 11.61
#